data_AF-A0A8D8MV41-F1
#
_entry.id   AF-A0A8D8MV41-F1
#
_cell.length_a   1.000
_cell.length_b   1.000
_cell.length_c   1.000
_cell.angle_alpha   90.00
_cell.angle_beta   90.00
_cell.angle_gamma   90.00
#
_symmetry.space_group_name_H-M   'P 1'
#
loop_
_entity.id
_entity.type
_entity.pdbx_description
1 polymer ?
#
loop_
_entity_poly.entity_id
_entity_poly.type
_entity_poly.pdbx_seq_one_letter_code
_entity_poly.pdbx_strand_id
1 'polypeptide(L)'
;MDTLYVSNRIFLNSNQHPELFAGGILVSGIDGKVSKIFDTPKEVQDYLIENEVDMYDFGDLVVMPGLIDSHVHINEPGRTEWEGFYTATKAAAAGGFTTICDMPLNSIPPTTTMANLRTKVNAARGKIFVDVAFWGGVVPGNADELREMIYAGV
;
A
#
# COMPACT_ATOMS: atom_id res chain seq x y z
N MET A 1 -16.18 0.22 13.32
CA MET A 1 -17.39 0.35 12.48
C MET A 1 -16.93 0.17 11.05
N ASP A 2 -17.74 -0.43 10.18
CA ASP A 2 -17.39 -0.52 8.76
C ASP A 2 -17.47 0.87 8.11
N THR A 3 -16.70 1.05 7.03
CA THR A 3 -16.62 2.32 6.33
C THR A 3 -17.04 2.15 4.88
N LEU A 4 -17.98 2.99 4.43
CA LEU A 4 -18.50 3.00 3.08
C LEU A 4 -17.97 4.22 2.32
N TYR A 5 -17.24 3.96 1.24
CA TYR A 5 -16.74 4.97 0.31
C TYR A 5 -17.66 5.02 -0.91
N VAL A 6 -18.25 6.18 -1.22
CA VAL A 6 -19.21 6.38 -2.31
C VAL A 6 -18.62 7.33 -3.35
N SER A 7 -18.83 7.04 -4.63
CA SER A 7 -18.42 7.91 -5.74
C SER A 7 -19.23 7.63 -7.00
N ASN A 8 -19.39 8.65 -7.86
CA ASN A 8 -19.93 8.52 -9.22
C ASN A 8 -18.91 7.92 -10.20
N ARG A 9 -17.65 7.74 -9.78
CA ARG A 9 -16.51 7.35 -10.62
C ARG A 9 -15.59 6.35 -9.90
N ILE A 10 -16.09 5.15 -9.64
CA ILE A 10 -15.29 4.04 -9.12
C ILE A 10 -14.62 3.31 -10.29
N PHE A 11 -13.30 3.09 -10.18
CA PHE A 11 -12.50 2.31 -11.12
C PHE A 11 -11.90 1.09 -10.42
N LEU A 12 -12.13 -0.13 -10.90
CA LEU A 12 -11.58 -1.36 -10.29
C LEU A 12 -10.64 -2.15 -11.20
N ASN A 13 -10.50 -1.77 -12.47
CA ASN A 13 -9.68 -2.46 -13.47
C ASN A 13 -9.88 -3.99 -13.48
N SER A 14 -11.13 -4.45 -13.41
CA SER A 14 -11.48 -5.86 -13.37
C SER A 14 -12.33 -6.25 -14.57
N ASN A 15 -12.35 -7.54 -14.92
CA ASN A 15 -13.22 -8.04 -16.00
C ASN A 15 -14.71 -7.78 -15.73
N GLN A 16 -15.10 -7.62 -14.45
CA GLN A 16 -16.48 -7.33 -14.06
C GLN A 16 -16.81 -5.82 -14.17
N HIS A 17 -15.80 -4.95 -14.04
CA HIS A 17 -15.95 -3.49 -14.11
C HIS A 17 -14.90 -2.89 -15.06
N PRO A 18 -15.10 -3.02 -16.39
CA PRO A 18 -14.15 -2.52 -17.39
C PRO A 18 -14.15 -0.98 -17.51
N GLU A 19 -15.20 -0.32 -17.02
CA GLU A 19 -15.38 1.13 -17.08
C GLU A 19 -15.65 1.72 -15.69
N LEU A 20 -15.63 3.05 -15.60
CA LEU A 20 -16.04 3.77 -14.39
C LEU A 20 -17.54 3.58 -14.13
N PHE A 21 -17.91 3.40 -12.87
CA PHE A 21 -19.31 3.30 -12.46
C PHE A 21 -19.61 4.09 -11.19
N ALA A 22 -20.89 4.40 -10.97
CA ALA A 22 -21.37 5.03 -9.75
C ALA A 22 -21.82 3.96 -8.75
N GLY A 23 -21.33 4.02 -7.52
CA GLY A 23 -21.57 2.95 -6.55
C GLY A 23 -20.89 3.18 -5.22
N GLY A 24 -20.53 2.09 -4.53
CA GLY A 24 -19.84 2.17 -3.24
C GLY A 24 -18.91 1.00 -2.96
N ILE A 25 -17.91 1.24 -2.11
CA ILE A 25 -16.97 0.22 -1.61
C ILE A 25 -17.11 0.18 -0.10
N LEU A 26 -17.53 -0.97 0.43
CA LEU A 26 -17.59 -1.23 1.87
C LEU A 26 -16.28 -1.86 2.33
N VAL A 27 -15.67 -1.27 3.36
CA VAL A 27 -14.45 -1.74 3.98
C VAL A 27 -14.74 -2.15 5.42
N SER A 28 -14.35 -3.38 5.76
CA SER A 28 -14.45 -3.94 7.10
C SER A 28 -13.60 -3.14 8.08
N GLY A 29 -14.22 -2.65 9.16
CA GLY A 29 -13.52 -1.96 10.24
C GLY A 29 -12.69 -2.89 11.13
N ILE A 30 -12.75 -4.21 10.90
CA ILE A 30 -12.04 -5.23 11.68
C ILE A 30 -10.66 -5.52 11.09
N ASP A 31 -10.59 -5.70 9.77
CA ASP A 31 -9.38 -6.16 9.08
C ASP A 31 -8.98 -5.28 7.87
N GLY A 32 -9.70 -4.18 7.63
CA GLY A 32 -9.38 -3.22 6.58
C GLY A 32 -9.60 -3.74 5.16
N LYS A 33 -10.26 -4.89 5.00
CA LYS A 33 -10.52 -5.49 3.68
C LYS A 33 -11.80 -4.96 3.07
N VAL A 34 -11.83 -4.88 1.74
CA VAL A 34 -13.08 -4.69 0.99
C VAL A 34 -13.99 -5.88 1.26
N SER A 35 -15.12 -5.63 1.90
CA SER A 35 -16.11 -6.65 2.27
C SER A 35 -17.25 -6.74 1.26
N LYS A 36 -17.55 -5.63 0.56
CA LYS A 36 -18.58 -5.56 -0.47
C LYS A 36 -18.32 -4.43 -1.46
N ILE A 37 -18.74 -4.63 -2.70
CA ILE A 37 -18.84 -3.60 -3.74
C ILE A 37 -20.32 -3.46 -4.09
N PHE A 38 -20.78 -2.23 -4.25
CA PHE A 38 -22.12 -1.89 -4.70
C PHE A 38 -22.01 -1.25 -6.08
N ASP A 39 -22.68 -1.83 -7.07
CA ASP A 39 -22.50 -1.47 -8.49
C ASP A 39 -23.41 -0.33 -8.94
N THR A 40 -24.32 0.09 -8.07
CA THR A 40 -25.24 1.20 -8.33
C THR A 40 -25.48 2.06 -7.09
N PRO A 41 -25.86 3.35 -7.26
CA PRO A 41 -26.28 4.18 -6.13
C PRO A 41 -27.51 3.64 -5.41
N LYS A 42 -28.38 2.89 -6.11
CA LYS A 42 -29.57 2.28 -5.51
C LYS A 42 -29.19 1.21 -4.49
N GLU A 43 -28.23 0.35 -4.81
CA GLU A 43 -27.76 -0.67 -3.88
C GLU A 43 -27.12 -0.08 -2.62
N VAL A 44 -26.42 1.05 -2.77
CA VAL A 44 -25.89 1.83 -1.64
C VAL A 44 -27.03 2.34 -0.75
N GLN A 45 -28.06 2.96 -1.35
CA GLN A 45 -29.23 3.47 -0.62
C GLN A 45 -29.97 2.34 0.11
N ASP A 46 -30.22 1.22 -0.57
CA ASP A 46 -30.90 0.06 0.01
C ASP A 46 -30.10 -0.47 1.24
N TYR A 47 -28.77 -0.51 1.15
CA TYR A 47 -27.92 -0.95 2.26
C TYR A 47 -27.97 0.00 3.47
N LEU A 48 -27.95 1.31 3.24
CA LEU A 48 -27.95 2.33 4.30
C LEU A 48 -29.28 2.43 5.06
N ILE A 49 -30.38 1.88 4.53
CA ILE A 49 -31.66 1.79 5.24
C ILE A 49 -31.56 0.81 6.43
N GLU A 50 -30.79 -0.26 6.27
CA GLU A 50 -30.72 -1.37 7.23
C GLU A 50 -29.44 -1.35 8.08
N ASN A 51 -28.44 -0.55 7.72
CA ASN A 51 -27.11 -0.60 8.31
C ASN A 51 -26.57 0.80 8.64
N GLU A 52 -25.96 0.94 9.81
CA GLU A 52 -25.22 2.12 10.23
C GLU A 52 -23.72 1.92 9.99
N VAL A 53 -23.12 2.79 9.18
CA VAL A 53 -21.71 2.75 8.78
C VAL A 53 -21.14 4.17 8.70
N ASP A 54 -19.83 4.31 8.84
CA ASP A 54 -19.16 5.58 8.55
C ASP A 54 -19.16 5.79 7.03
N MET A 55 -19.75 6.86 6.53
CA MET A 55 -19.87 7.11 5.09
C MET A 55 -19.03 8.32 4.65
N TYR A 56 -18.29 8.13 3.55
CA TYR A 56 -17.56 9.18 2.86
C TYR A 56 -18.00 9.26 1.39
N ASP A 57 -18.61 10.38 1.01
CA ASP A 57 -19.03 10.65 -0.37
C ASP A 57 -18.00 11.54 -1.08
N PHE A 58 -17.45 11.01 -2.18
CA PHE A 58 -16.42 11.65 -3.00
C PHE A 58 -16.99 12.31 -4.26
N GLY A 59 -18.31 12.27 -4.48
CA GLY A 59 -18.98 12.87 -5.63
C GLY A 59 -18.37 12.40 -6.96
N ASP A 60 -17.81 13.34 -7.73
CA ASP A 60 -17.21 13.07 -9.04
C ASP A 60 -15.68 12.87 -8.99
N LEU A 61 -15.10 12.65 -7.81
CA LEU A 61 -13.70 12.23 -7.70
C LEU A 61 -13.57 10.73 -7.99
N VAL A 62 -12.46 10.34 -8.60
CA VAL A 62 -12.20 8.92 -8.88
C VAL A 62 -11.79 8.21 -7.59
N VAL A 63 -12.48 7.12 -7.28
CA VAL A 63 -12.07 6.14 -6.26
C VAL A 63 -11.50 4.93 -6.99
N MET A 64 -10.26 4.55 -6.67
CA MET A 64 -9.54 3.49 -7.36
C MET A 64 -8.63 2.70 -6.41
N PRO A 65 -8.18 1.50 -6.81
CA PRO A 65 -7.11 0.80 -6.10
C PRO A 65 -5.89 1.70 -5.91
N GLY A 66 -5.31 1.64 -4.71
CA GLY A 66 -4.05 2.32 -4.43
C GLY A 66 -2.93 1.83 -5.32
N LEU A 67 -2.06 2.74 -5.73
CA LEU A 67 -0.95 2.41 -6.63
C LEU A 67 0.14 1.64 -5.87
N ILE A 68 0.86 0.77 -6.61
CA ILE A 68 2.01 0.03 -6.12
C ILE A 68 3.25 0.48 -6.89
N ASP A 69 4.20 1.09 -6.19
CA ASP A 69 5.50 1.45 -6.77
C ASP A 69 6.54 0.37 -6.42
N SER A 70 6.97 -0.39 -7.41
CA SER A 70 7.96 -1.46 -7.20
C SER A 70 9.40 -0.95 -7.14
N HIS A 71 9.67 0.35 -7.34
CA HIS A 71 11.03 0.85 -7.49
C HIS A 71 11.24 2.22 -6.84
N VAL A 72 11.41 2.23 -5.52
CA VAL A 72 11.81 3.44 -4.77
C VAL A 72 13.18 3.28 -4.12
N HIS A 73 13.83 4.40 -3.80
CA HIS A 73 15.09 4.43 -3.03
C HIS A 73 14.91 5.32 -1.81
N ILE A 74 14.62 4.71 -0.67
CA ILE A 74 14.37 5.41 0.60
C ILE A 74 15.67 5.75 1.33
N ASN A 75 16.73 4.97 1.08
CA ASN A 75 18.11 5.23 1.54
C ASN A 75 18.33 5.22 3.07
N GLU A 76 17.33 4.83 3.86
CA GLU A 76 17.43 4.63 5.30
C GLU A 76 17.56 3.13 5.63
N PRO A 77 18.48 2.72 6.51
CA PRO A 77 19.43 3.51 7.28
C PRO A 77 20.66 3.98 6.48
N GLY A 78 21.44 4.89 7.08
CA GLY A 78 22.78 5.25 6.62
C GLY A 78 22.86 6.51 5.77
N ARG A 79 21.92 6.71 4.84
CA ARG A 79 21.77 7.96 4.06
C ARG A 79 20.35 8.53 4.22
N THR A 80 19.85 8.47 5.45
CA THR A 80 18.49 8.87 5.81
C THR A 80 18.18 10.32 5.41
N GLU A 81 19.18 11.20 5.42
CA GLU A 81 19.04 12.60 5.03
C GLU A 81 18.77 12.82 3.52
N TRP A 82 18.95 11.79 2.68
CA TRP A 82 18.57 11.86 1.27
C TRP A 82 17.06 11.77 1.08
N GLU A 83 16.39 10.95 1.89
CA GLU A 83 14.93 10.78 1.87
C GLU A 83 14.46 10.28 3.25
N GLY A 84 14.59 8.98 3.53
CA GLY A 84 14.14 8.36 4.77
C GLY A 84 12.68 7.90 4.76
N PHE A 85 12.34 6.91 5.59
CA PHE A 85 11.02 6.24 5.53
C PHE A 85 9.87 7.21 5.81
N TYR A 86 10.07 8.16 6.71
CA TYR A 86 9.03 9.11 7.13
C TYR A 86 8.58 10.01 5.96
N THR A 87 9.51 10.60 5.22
CA THR A 87 9.15 11.50 4.11
C THR A 87 8.73 10.73 2.88
N ALA A 88 9.45 9.65 2.53
CA ALA A 88 9.14 8.81 1.38
C ALA A 88 7.70 8.28 1.43
N THR A 89 7.29 7.73 2.57
CA THR A 89 5.96 7.10 2.69
C THR A 89 4.83 8.12 2.79
N LYS A 90 5.08 9.33 3.33
CA LYS A 90 4.11 10.44 3.24
C LYS A 90 3.95 10.95 1.82
N ALA A 91 5.05 11.06 1.08
CA ALA A 91 5.03 11.45 -0.33
C ALA A 91 4.28 10.40 -1.16
N ALA A 92 4.51 9.11 -0.90
CA ALA A 92 3.79 8.01 -1.52
C ALA A 92 2.27 8.12 -1.27
N ALA A 93 1.85 8.30 0.00
CA ALA A 93 0.44 8.48 0.35
C ALA A 93 -0.19 9.68 -0.37
N ALA A 94 0.50 10.83 -0.40
CA ALA A 94 0.03 12.03 -1.08
C ALA A 94 -0.07 11.85 -2.61
N GLY A 95 0.76 10.98 -3.19
CA GLY A 95 0.74 10.61 -4.61
C GLY A 95 -0.26 9.52 -4.98
N GLY A 96 -1.00 8.97 -4.01
CA GLY A 96 -1.96 7.89 -4.25
C GLY A 96 -1.35 6.48 -4.28
N PHE A 97 -0.10 6.33 -3.85
CA PHE A 97 0.51 5.02 -3.62
C PHE A 97 0.13 4.51 -2.25
N THR A 98 -0.25 3.24 -2.17
CA THR A 98 -0.55 2.54 -0.90
C THR A 98 0.48 1.48 -0.58
N THR A 99 1.34 1.13 -1.54
CA THR A 99 2.45 0.22 -1.35
C THR A 99 3.66 0.67 -2.15
N ILE A 100 4.84 0.66 -1.53
CA ILE A 100 6.12 0.94 -2.19
C ILE A 100 7.14 -0.15 -1.87
N CYS A 101 8.05 -0.46 -2.81
CA CYS A 101 9.11 -1.45 -2.62
C CYS A 101 10.50 -0.81 -2.65
N ASP A 102 11.17 -0.78 -1.51
CA ASP A 102 12.46 -0.13 -1.34
C ASP A 102 13.61 -0.97 -1.90
N MET A 103 14.40 -0.36 -2.78
CA MET A 103 15.55 -0.97 -3.43
C MET A 103 16.66 -1.35 -2.43
N PRO A 104 17.49 -2.38 -2.73
CA PRO A 104 18.43 -2.92 -1.77
C PRO A 104 19.73 -2.11 -1.65
N LEU A 105 19.90 -1.08 -2.48
CA LEU A 105 21.13 -0.27 -2.55
C LEU A 105 20.90 1.15 -2.04
N ASN A 106 21.98 1.92 -2.00
CA ASN A 106 22.11 3.29 -1.49
C ASN A 106 21.96 3.44 0.04
N SER A 107 21.07 2.69 0.68
CA SER A 107 21.08 2.54 2.14
C SER A 107 22.38 1.87 2.60
N ILE A 108 22.84 2.21 3.80
CA ILE A 108 24.03 1.65 4.41
C ILE A 108 23.66 1.02 5.76
N PRO A 109 23.83 -0.30 5.94
CA PRO A 109 24.31 -1.25 4.94
C PRO A 109 23.27 -1.55 3.83
N PRO A 110 23.69 -2.00 2.64
CA PRO A 110 22.77 -2.45 1.59
C PRO A 110 22.05 -3.74 2.02
N THR A 111 20.81 -3.96 1.53
CA THR A 111 19.97 -5.12 1.86
C THR A 111 20.44 -6.39 1.15
N THR A 112 21.67 -6.82 1.39
CA THR A 112 22.30 -8.00 0.75
C THR A 112 22.50 -9.18 1.70
N THR A 113 22.10 -9.03 2.97
CA THR A 113 22.15 -10.08 3.99
C THR A 113 20.87 -10.05 4.81
N MET A 114 20.53 -11.17 5.46
CA MET A 114 19.39 -11.23 6.37
C MET A 114 19.53 -10.24 7.54
N ALA A 115 20.74 -10.03 8.05
CA ALA A 115 21.00 -9.05 9.09
C ALA A 115 20.72 -7.60 8.62
N ASN A 116 21.10 -7.27 7.39
CA ASN A 116 20.87 -5.94 6.82
C ASN A 116 19.38 -5.70 6.55
N LEU A 117 18.66 -6.71 6.08
CA LEU A 117 17.20 -6.66 5.97
C LEU A 117 16.54 -6.37 7.32
N ARG A 118 16.89 -7.12 8.38
CA ARG A 118 16.34 -6.87 9.74
C ARG A 118 16.63 -5.44 10.21
N THR A 119 17.83 -4.94 9.91
CA THR A 119 18.22 -3.57 10.25
C THR A 119 17.33 -2.56 9.53
N LYS A 120 17.12 -2.73 8.22
CA LYS A 120 16.26 -1.83 7.42
C LYS A 120 14.78 -1.90 7.84
N VAL A 121 14.24 -3.10 8.07
CA VAL A 121 12.88 -3.30 8.60
C VAL A 121 12.70 -2.58 9.94
N ASN A 122 13.69 -2.67 10.83
CA ASN A 122 13.63 -1.97 12.11
C ASN A 122 13.70 -0.44 11.95
N ALA A 123 14.44 0.07 10.97
CA ALA A 123 14.53 1.51 10.70
C ALA A 123 13.19 2.10 10.23
N ALA A 124 12.37 1.31 9.53
CA ALA A 124 11.04 1.69 9.05
C ALA A 124 9.96 1.74 10.15
N ARG A 125 10.10 0.95 11.23
CA ARG A 125 9.08 0.83 12.28
C ARG A 125 8.70 2.19 12.87
N GLY A 126 7.39 2.47 12.89
CA GLY A 126 6.84 3.71 13.42
C GLY A 126 7.04 4.94 12.52
N LYS A 127 7.52 4.76 11.29
CA LYS A 127 7.75 5.86 10.32
C LYS A 127 7.01 5.69 9.00
N ILE A 128 6.24 4.62 8.82
CA ILE A 128 5.56 4.34 7.54
C ILE A 128 4.10 4.80 7.56
N PHE A 129 3.66 5.39 6.44
CA PHE A 129 2.27 5.84 6.21
C PHE A 129 1.55 5.05 5.11
N VAL A 130 2.28 4.18 4.42
CA VAL A 130 1.82 3.23 3.40
C VAL A 130 2.54 1.91 3.63
N ASP A 131 2.08 0.83 3.00
CA ASP A 131 2.76 -0.46 3.09
C ASP A 131 4.14 -0.37 2.41
N VAL A 132 5.12 -1.04 3.01
CA VAL A 132 6.50 -1.06 2.51
C VAL A 132 6.97 -2.49 2.35
N ALA A 133 7.31 -2.85 1.11
CA ALA A 133 8.06 -4.04 0.77
C ALA A 133 9.55 -3.70 0.62
N PHE A 134 10.39 -4.73 0.61
CA PHE A 134 11.83 -4.58 0.48
C PHE A 134 12.33 -5.47 -0.65
N TRP A 135 13.29 -4.99 -1.41
CA TRP A 135 14.07 -5.81 -2.33
C TRP A 135 15.30 -6.40 -1.63
N GLY A 136 15.72 -7.57 -2.12
CA GLY A 136 16.91 -8.28 -1.70
C GLY A 136 18.01 -8.11 -2.75
N GLY A 137 19.18 -7.65 -2.32
CA GLY A 137 20.30 -7.43 -3.22
C GLY A 137 21.03 -8.73 -3.52
N VAL A 138 21.34 -8.97 -4.79
CA VAL A 138 22.20 -10.07 -5.24
C VAL A 138 23.56 -9.49 -5.63
N VAL A 139 24.63 -9.94 -4.98
CA VAL A 139 26.00 -9.46 -5.19
C VAL A 139 27.00 -10.63 -5.17
N PRO A 140 28.23 -10.46 -5.69
CA PRO A 140 29.24 -11.51 -5.56
C PRO A 140 29.46 -11.93 -4.11
N GLY A 141 29.34 -13.22 -3.84
CA GLY A 141 29.63 -13.82 -2.52
C GLY A 141 28.48 -13.86 -1.52
N ASN A 142 27.25 -13.43 -1.85
CA ASN A 142 26.11 -13.45 -0.91
C ASN A 142 25.06 -14.53 -1.17
N ALA A 143 25.37 -15.54 -1.99
CA ALA A 143 24.39 -16.58 -2.36
C ALA A 143 23.78 -17.29 -1.13
N ASP A 144 24.57 -17.50 -0.08
CA ASP A 144 24.14 -18.17 1.15
C ASP A 144 23.10 -17.35 1.97
N GLU A 145 22.97 -16.05 1.69
CA GLU A 145 22.00 -15.16 2.36
C GLU A 145 20.62 -15.17 1.68
N LEU A 146 20.57 -15.51 0.38
CA LEU A 146 19.38 -15.31 -0.44
C LEU A 146 18.19 -16.13 0.05
N ARG A 147 18.42 -17.37 0.47
CA ARG A 147 17.35 -18.27 0.90
C ARG A 147 16.61 -17.75 2.13
N GLU A 148 17.35 -17.28 3.13
CA GLU A 148 16.77 -16.73 4.35
C GLU A 148 16.03 -15.42 4.09
N MET A 149 16.55 -14.57 3.20
CA MET A 149 15.85 -13.36 2.78
C MET A 149 14.53 -13.69 2.05
N ILE A 150 14.52 -14.65 1.13
CA ILE A 150 13.28 -15.08 0.45
C ILE A 150 12.23 -15.55 1.47
N TYR A 151 12.62 -16.36 2.46
CA TYR A 151 11.70 -16.80 3.51
C TYR A 151 11.22 -15.67 4.42
N ALA A 152 11.97 -14.58 4.51
CA ALA A 152 11.59 -13.37 5.23
C ALA A 152 10.67 -12.43 4.43
N GLY A 153 10.35 -12.75 3.17
CA GLY A 153 9.41 -12.01 2.33
C GLY A 153 10.06 -10.99 1.38
N VAL A 154 11.26 -11.30 0.88
CA VAL A 154 12.03 -10.47 -0.05
C VAL A 154 12.17 -11.14 -1.42
#